data_AF-A0A7S3SJD2-F1
#
_entry.id   AF-A0A7S3SJD2-F1
#
_cell.length_a   1.000
_cell.length_b   1.000
_cell.length_c   1.000
_cell.angle_alpha   90.00
_cell.angle_beta   90.00
_cell.angle_gamma   90.00
#
_symmetry.space_group_name_H-M   'P 1'
#
loop_
_entity.id
_entity.type
_entity.pdbx_description
1 polymer ?
#
loop_
_entity_poly.entity_id
_entity_poly.type
_entity_poly.pdbx_seq_one_letter_code
_entity_poly.pdbx_strand_id
1 'polypeptide(L)'
;GNALLVGVGGSGKQSLARLASFINAQDMLTILVNQSYGMDALKLDLCEFYKKAAVKPGTPHAFLMTDGQIADERFLVFINDMLSSGAIPDLFTREEYDALFGAVRNQAKAQGYTDDREGL
;
A
#
# COMPACT_ATOMS: atom_id res chain seq x y z
N GLY A 1 4.97 -8.72 -2.82
CA GLY A 1 6.12 -9.35 -2.14
C GLY A 1 6.79 -8.30 -1.26
N ASN A 2 7.36 -8.70 -0.13
CA ASN A 2 7.81 -7.77 0.93
C ASN A 2 9.30 -7.97 1.21
N ALA A 3 10.03 -6.88 1.47
CA ALA A 3 11.46 -6.93 1.77
C ALA A 3 11.80 -6.00 2.94
N LEU A 4 12.59 -6.49 3.90
CA LEU A 4 13.16 -5.71 4.99
C LEU A 4 14.63 -5.42 4.68
N LEU A 5 14.98 -4.16 4.49
CA LEU A 5 16.35 -3.75 4.18
C LEU A 5 17.09 -3.39 5.48
N VAL A 6 18.03 -4.25 5.88
CA VAL A 6 18.84 -4.06 7.09
C VAL A 6 20.25 -3.60 6.70
N GLY A 7 20.76 -2.58 7.40
CA GLY A 7 22.11 -2.07 7.19
C GLY A 7 22.33 -0.74 7.88
N VAL A 8 23.59 -0.31 7.99
CA VAL A 8 23.96 0.95 8.64
C VAL A 8 23.44 2.19 7.89
N GLY A 9 23.40 3.34 8.55
CA GLY A 9 23.07 4.62 7.92
C GLY A 9 24.03 4.92 6.75
N GLY A 10 23.51 5.52 5.68
CA GLY A 10 24.32 5.86 4.49
C GLY A 10 24.61 4.70 3.53
N SER A 11 24.19 3.46 3.83
CA SER A 11 24.43 2.30 2.95
C SER A 11 23.58 2.26 1.68
N GLY A 12 22.82 3.32 1.37
CA GLY A 12 22.04 3.44 0.13
C GLY A 12 20.73 2.63 0.07
N LYS A 13 20.23 2.09 1.18
CA LYS A 13 19.02 1.23 1.22
C LYS A 13 17.81 1.84 0.49
N GLN A 14 17.48 3.08 0.82
CA GLN A 14 16.38 3.78 0.14
C GLN A 14 16.67 3.93 -1.35
N SER A 15 17.85 4.43 -1.72
CA SER A 15 18.23 4.66 -3.11
C SER A 15 18.17 3.38 -3.95
N LEU A 16 18.64 2.25 -3.41
CA LEU A 16 18.55 0.94 -4.07
C LEU A 16 17.11 0.43 -4.16
N ALA A 17 16.27 0.63 -3.14
CA ALA A 17 14.85 0.30 -3.21
C ALA A 17 14.13 1.10 -4.30
N ARG A 18 14.42 2.41 -4.41
CA ARG A 18 13.88 3.27 -5.48
C ARG A 18 14.36 2.82 -6.85
N LEU A 19 15.66 2.53 -6.99
CA LEU A 19 16.24 2.03 -8.25
C LEU A 19 15.64 0.68 -8.67
N ALA A 20 15.48 -0.24 -7.73
CA ALA A 20 14.85 -1.54 -8.00
C ALA A 20 13.39 -1.36 -8.45
N SER A 21 12.63 -0.51 -7.76
CA SER A 21 11.25 -0.19 -8.15
C SER A 21 11.20 0.41 -9.55
N PHE A 22 12.11 1.34 -9.87
CA PHE A 22 12.23 1.94 -11.20
C PHE A 22 12.53 0.90 -12.29
N ILE A 23 13.50 0.00 -12.07
CA ILE A 23 13.84 -1.08 -13.03
C ILE A 23 12.65 -2.00 -13.27
N ASN A 24 11.84 -2.27 -12.24
CA ASN A 24 10.65 -3.11 -12.33
C ASN A 24 9.38 -2.34 -12.76
N ALA A 25 9.51 -1.07 -13.18
CA ALA A 25 8.40 -0.20 -13.55
C ALA A 25 7.28 -0.13 -12.49
N GLN A 26 7.67 -0.16 -11.21
CA GLN A 26 6.73 -0.05 -10.09
C GLN A 26 6.53 1.42 -9.72
N ASP A 27 5.27 1.84 -9.59
CA ASP A 27 4.95 3.16 -9.04
C ASP A 27 5.12 3.12 -7.53
N MET A 28 6.11 3.84 -7.02
CA MET A 28 6.55 3.73 -5.63
C MET A 28 6.06 4.92 -4.80
N LEU A 29 5.26 4.63 -3.77
CA LEU A 29 4.80 5.57 -2.77
C LEU A 29 5.75 5.56 -1.56
N THR A 30 6.24 6.72 -1.16
CA THR A 30 7.00 6.91 0.08
C THR A 30 6.23 7.84 1.00
N ILE A 31 6.00 7.46 2.25
CA ILE A 31 5.28 8.32 3.20
C ILE A 31 6.12 9.56 3.56
N LEU A 32 5.46 10.69 3.76
CA LEU A 32 6.10 11.93 4.19
C LEU A 32 5.62 12.30 5.59
N VAL A 33 6.45 11.99 6.57
CA VAL A 33 6.16 12.24 7.98
C VAL A 33 6.51 13.68 8.33
N ASN A 34 5.57 14.35 8.99
CA ASN A 34 5.73 15.68 9.57
C ASN A 34 5.41 15.64 11.08
N GLN A 35 5.56 16.77 11.78
CA GLN A 35 5.35 16.81 13.23
C GLN A 35 3.92 16.44 13.68
N SER A 36 2.92 16.59 12.80
CA SER A 36 1.53 16.22 13.08
C SER A 36 1.12 14.90 12.43
N TYR A 37 2.07 14.12 11.93
CA TYR A 37 1.78 12.85 11.28
C TYR A 37 1.48 11.78 12.33
N GLY A 38 0.21 11.39 12.39
CA GLY A 38 -0.29 10.39 13.31
C GLY A 38 -0.98 9.23 12.60
N MET A 39 -1.71 8.43 13.38
CA MET A 39 -2.42 7.24 12.91
C MET A 39 -3.39 7.53 11.76
N ASP A 40 -4.13 8.63 11.84
CA ASP A 40 -5.10 8.99 10.80
C ASP A 40 -4.42 9.37 9.49
N ALA A 41 -3.27 10.06 9.55
CA ALA A 41 -2.48 10.40 8.37
C ALA A 41 -1.93 9.14 7.69
N LEU A 42 -1.44 8.17 8.48
CA LEU A 42 -1.00 6.89 7.95
C LEU A 42 -2.16 6.11 7.29
N LYS A 43 -3.33 6.08 7.93
CA LYS A 43 -4.52 5.45 7.33
C LYS A 43 -4.88 6.09 6.00
N LEU A 44 -4.80 7.42 5.88
CA LEU A 44 -5.05 8.13 4.63
C LEU A 44 -4.03 7.77 3.55
N ASP A 45 -2.74 7.73 3.87
CA ASP A 45 -1.69 7.34 2.93
C ASP A 45 -1.87 5.89 2.43
N LEU A 46 -2.22 4.97 3.34
CA LEU A 46 -2.53 3.59 2.99
C LEU A 46 -3.80 3.51 2.13
N CYS A 47 -4.86 4.22 2.49
CA CYS A 47 -6.10 4.31 1.71
C CYS A 47 -5.81 4.80 0.28
N GLU A 48 -4.97 5.83 0.10
CA GLU A 48 -4.55 6.31 -1.22
C GLU A 48 -3.71 5.25 -1.97
N PHE A 49 -2.80 4.56 -1.28
CA PHE A 49 -1.98 3.50 -1.87
C PHE A 49 -2.85 2.37 -2.45
N TYR A 50 -3.81 1.86 -1.67
CA TYR A 50 -4.74 0.81 -2.11
C TYR A 50 -5.66 1.30 -3.25
N LYS A 51 -6.14 2.55 -3.19
CA LYS A 51 -6.93 3.15 -4.28
C LYS A 51 -6.16 3.23 -5.58
N LYS A 52 -4.89 3.66 -5.55
CA LYS A 52 -4.03 3.71 -6.74
C LYS A 52 -3.81 2.32 -7.34
N ALA A 53 -3.56 1.33 -6.49
CA ALA A 53 -3.40 -0.06 -6.90
C ALA A 53 -4.67 -0.62 -7.57
N ALA A 54 -5.86 -0.25 -7.08
CA ALA A 54 -7.13 -0.69 -7.65
C ALA A 54 -7.49 -0.01 -8.99
N VAL A 55 -7.20 1.29 -9.14
CA VAL A 55 -7.63 2.07 -10.32
C VAL A 55 -6.74 1.83 -11.55
N LYS A 56 -5.47 1.45 -11.36
CA LYS A 56 -4.52 1.16 -12.44
C LYS A 56 -4.15 -0.34 -12.46
N PRO A 57 -5.08 -1.23 -12.83
CA PRO A 57 -4.77 -2.65 -12.98
C PRO A 57 -3.60 -2.84 -13.96
N GLY A 58 -2.60 -3.61 -13.54
CA GLY A 58 -1.44 -3.93 -14.38
C GLY A 58 -0.24 -3.01 -14.20
N THR A 59 -0.35 -1.90 -13.45
CA THR A 59 0.84 -1.20 -12.94
C THR A 59 1.16 -1.75 -11.54
N PRO A 60 2.32 -2.41 -11.34
CA PRO A 60 2.72 -2.81 -10.01
C PRO A 60 3.03 -1.57 -9.17
N HIS A 61 2.56 -1.54 -7.93
CA HIS A 61 2.82 -0.45 -6.99
C HIS A 61 3.73 -0.94 -5.87
N ALA A 62 4.56 -0.05 -5.33
CA ALA A 62 5.46 -0.34 -4.21
C ALA A 62 5.24 0.69 -3.09
N PHE A 63 5.29 0.23 -1.84
CA PHE A 63 5.23 1.09 -0.67
C PHE A 63 6.59 1.07 0.04
N LEU A 64 7.18 2.23 0.28
CA LEU A 64 8.46 2.40 0.97
C LEU A 64 8.28 3.20 2.25
N MET A 65 8.66 2.58 3.37
CA MET A 65 8.71 3.20 4.69
C MET A 65 10.05 2.89 5.35
N THR A 66 10.57 3.86 6.12
CA THR A 66 11.77 3.67 6.95
C THR A 66 11.47 3.73 8.44
N ASP A 67 12.36 3.18 9.25
CA ASP A 67 12.32 3.25 10.70
C ASP A 67 12.19 4.68 11.24
N GLY A 68 12.92 5.64 10.67
CA GLY A 68 12.82 7.05 11.04
C GLY A 68 11.48 7.73 10.72
N GLN A 69 10.59 7.05 9.98
CA GLN A 69 9.24 7.52 9.68
C GLN A 69 8.18 6.88 10.61
N ILE A 70 8.58 5.97 11.49
CA ILE A 70 7.69 5.36 12.47
C ILE A 70 7.57 6.33 13.65
N ALA A 71 6.61 7.26 13.54
CA ALA A 71 6.34 8.24 14.59
C ALA A 71 5.64 7.63 15.82
N ASP A 72 4.91 6.53 15.61
CA ASP A 72 4.16 5.81 16.64
C ASP A 72 4.32 4.30 16.41
N GLU A 73 4.60 3.54 17.47
CA GLU A 73 4.76 2.08 17.40
C GLU A 73 3.51 1.38 16.85
N ARG A 74 2.33 1.99 17.04
CA ARG A 74 1.06 1.47 16.53
C ARG A 74 0.99 1.46 15.00
N PHE A 75 1.88 2.17 14.29
CA PHE A 75 2.00 2.07 12.83
C PHE A 75 2.29 0.63 12.39
N LEU A 76 3.07 -0.09 13.18
CA LEU A 76 3.46 -1.47 12.88
C LEU A 76 2.27 -2.44 12.89
N VAL A 77 1.17 -2.10 13.57
CA VAL A 77 -0.07 -2.90 13.53
C VAL A 77 -0.65 -2.86 12.11
N PHE A 78 -0.80 -1.67 11.52
CA PHE A 78 -1.30 -1.54 10.15
C PHE A 78 -0.38 -2.17 9.11
N ILE A 79 0.93 -2.03 9.31
CA ILE A 79 1.92 -2.67 8.45
C ILE A 79 1.79 -4.20 8.57
N ASN A 80 1.63 -4.74 9.77
CA ASN A 80 1.40 -6.17 9.96
C ASN A 80 0.13 -6.65 9.25
N ASP A 81 -0.98 -5.93 9.39
CA ASP A 81 -2.25 -6.29 8.73
C ASP A 81 -2.10 -6.30 7.20
N MET A 82 -1.42 -5.28 6.65
CA MET A 82 -1.05 -5.21 5.23
C MET A 82 -0.16 -6.37 4.77
N LEU A 83 0.86 -6.74 5.55
CA LEU A 83 1.82 -7.77 5.15
C LEU A 83 1.27 -9.19 5.32
N SER A 84 0.39 -9.41 6.30
CA SER A 84 -0.13 -10.73 6.68
C SER A 84 -1.35 -11.13 5.86
N SER A 85 -2.32 -10.23 5.69
CA SER A 85 -3.58 -10.51 5.01
C SER A 85 -3.80 -9.67 3.76
N GLY A 86 -3.08 -8.54 3.63
CA GLY A 86 -3.36 -7.55 2.58
C GLY A 86 -4.64 -6.76 2.83
N ALA A 87 -5.30 -6.94 3.98
CA ALA A 87 -6.50 -6.21 4.37
C ALA A 87 -6.29 -5.56 5.73
N ILE A 88 -6.50 -4.26 5.80
CA ILE A 88 -6.37 -3.50 7.04
C ILE A 88 -7.78 -3.22 7.59
N PRO A 89 -8.11 -3.63 8.82
CA PRO A 89 -9.42 -3.36 9.43
C PRO A 89 -9.73 -1.87 9.47
N ASP A 90 -10.98 -1.51 9.18
CA ASP A 90 -11.48 -0.13 9.22
C ASP A 90 -10.63 0.88 8.44
N LEU A 91 -9.97 0.44 7.35
CA LEU A 91 -9.21 1.30 6.45
C LEU A 91 -10.13 2.11 5.51
N PHE A 92 -11.20 1.48 5.05
CA PHE A 92 -12.19 2.08 4.15
C PHE A 92 -13.58 2.01 4.79
N THR A 93 -14.40 3.02 4.51
CA THR A 93 -15.84 2.92 4.82
C THR A 93 -16.52 1.93 3.88
N ARG A 94 -17.75 1.53 4.21
CA ARG A 94 -18.54 0.63 3.35
C ARG A 94 -18.76 1.23 1.96
N GLU A 95 -19.01 2.54 1.89
CA GLU A 95 -19.20 3.29 0.65
C GLU A 95 -17.91 3.32 -0.18
N GLU A 96 -16.75 3.49 0.45
CA GLU A 96 -15.45 3.46 -0.22
C GLU A 96 -15.11 2.07 -0.76
N TYR A 97 -15.42 1.01 0.00
CA TYR A 97 -15.30 -0.36 -0.49
C TYR A 97 -16.19 -0.59 -1.71
N ASP A 98 -17.48 -0.22 -1.66
CA ASP A 98 -18.39 -0.39 -2.79
C ASP A 98 -17.90 0.36 -4.04
N ALA A 99 -17.31 1.55 -3.88
CA ALA A 99 -16.70 2.31 -4.97
C ALA A 99 -15.46 1.62 -5.56
N LEU A 100 -14.58 1.10 -4.70
CA LEU A 100 -13.40 0.33 -5.11
C LEU A 100 -13.79 -0.96 -5.84
N PHE A 101 -14.75 -1.71 -5.31
CA PHE A 101 -15.31 -2.88 -5.97
C PHE A 101 -15.87 -2.53 -7.33
N GLY A 102 -16.64 -1.43 -7.44
CA GLY A 102 -17.14 -0.94 -8.72
C GLY A 102 -16.03 -0.65 -9.74
N ALA A 103 -14.90 -0.09 -9.31
CA ALA A 103 -13.76 0.22 -10.17
C ALA A 103 -13.06 -1.04 -10.72
N VAL A 104 -12.90 -2.08 -9.89
CA VAL A 104 -12.23 -3.33 -10.29
C VAL A 104 -13.18 -4.33 -10.97
N ARG A 105 -14.49 -4.24 -10.74
CA ARG A 105 -15.50 -5.20 -11.24
C ARG A 105 -15.45 -5.41 -12.74
N ASN A 106 -15.37 -4.34 -13.52
CA ASN A 106 -15.33 -4.43 -14.99
C ASN A 106 -14.08 -5.18 -15.47
N GLN A 107 -12.96 -5.00 -14.75
CA GLN A 107 -11.67 -5.62 -15.09
C GLN A 107 -11.64 -7.08 -14.64
N ALA A 108 -12.17 -7.38 -13.45
CA ALA A 108 -12.34 -8.73 -12.93
C ALA A 108 -13.20 -9.57 -13.88
N LYS A 109 -14.33 -9.03 -14.35
CA LYS A 109 -15.16 -9.69 -15.38
C LYS A 109 -14.42 -9.92 -16.68
N ALA A 110 -13.63 -8.94 -17.14
CA ALA A 110 -12.81 -9.09 -18.34
C ALA A 110 -11.74 -10.19 -18.21
N GLN A 111 -11.29 -10.48 -16.97
CA GLN A 111 -10.36 -11.56 -16.66
C GLN A 111 -11.05 -12.89 -16.33
N GLY A 112 -12.38 -12.96 -16.43
CA GLY A 112 -13.15 -14.19 -16.25
C GLY A 112 -13.49 -14.54 -14.79
N TYR A 113 -13.26 -13.63 -13.83
CA TYR A 113 -13.70 -13.82 -12.46
C TYR A 113 -15.22 -13.64 -12.35
N THR A 114 -15.87 -14.55 -11.60
CA THR A 114 -17.29 -14.44 -11.27
C THR A 114 -17.53 -13.34 -10.24
N ASP A 115 -18.66 -12.68 -10.38
CA ASP A 115 -19.07 -11.49 -9.63
C ASP A 115 -19.61 -11.86 -8.24
N ASP A 116 -18.89 -12.72 -7.52
CA ASP A 116 -19.21 -13.07 -6.14
C ASP A 116 -18.46 -12.14 -5.20
N ARG A 117 -19.21 -11.48 -4.33
CA ARG A 117 -18.70 -10.49 -3.38
C ARG A 117 -17.72 -11.07 -2.35
N GLU A 118 -17.64 -12.40 -2.26
CA GLU A 118 -16.69 -13.17 -1.44
C GLU A 118 -15.52 -13.76 -2.26
N GLY A 119 -15.59 -13.69 -3.60
CA GLY A 119 -14.60 -14.27 -4.52
C GLY A 119 -13.68 -13.26 -5.20
N LEU A 120 -13.78 -11.97 -4.82
CA LEU A 120 -12.95 -10.85 -5.29
C LEU A 120 -12.27 -10.14 -4.11
#